data_AF-A0A956J1B5-F1
#
_entry.id   AF-A0A956J1B5-F1
#
_cell.length_a   1.000
_cell.length_b   1.000
_cell.length_c   1.000
_cell.angle_alpha   90.00
_cell.angle_beta   90.00
_cell.angle_gamma   90.00
#
_symmetry.space_group_name_H-M   'P 1'
#
loop_
_entity.id
_entity.type
_entity.pdbx_description
1 polymer ?
#
loop_
_entity_poly.entity_id
_entity_poly.type
_entity_poly.pdbx_seq_one_letter_code
_entity_poly.pdbx_strand_id
1 'polypeptide(L)'
;MTQSAALDPSYRWKVLGVVMVGTVMSALDASIVNVALPNIMASFGANVDQIEWVVTGYMLGFSTFMPLTAWLRERIGYRSLYMGSLAVFTLGSVLCGLAPNLTTLVIARVIQAFGGGAVTPTGMALIAEVFPPKERGRALGYWGVGVILGPAIGPTLGGYLTEIFGWRSIFNINLPVGMIALAASARVLQREEGGSRQGRPFDLPGFLLLSSFLVTALLALSNGNHEGWTSRYVIVCAVVSAISFALFMAVESVVGEGILDLGLFKNTQFS
;
A
#
# COMPACT_ATOMS: atom_id res chain seq x y z
N MET A 1 22.96 3.02 -22.25
CA MET A 1 23.69 2.32 -21.16
C MET A 1 23.23 2.94 -19.85
N THR A 2 22.30 2.30 -19.16
CA THR A 2 21.53 2.89 -18.05
C THR A 2 22.37 3.01 -16.77
N GLN A 3 22.23 4.14 -16.08
CA GLN A 3 22.94 4.56 -14.85
C GLN A 3 23.10 3.48 -13.76
N SER A 4 22.26 2.43 -13.72
CA SER A 4 22.34 1.39 -12.68
C SER A 4 23.66 0.60 -12.68
N ALA A 5 24.33 0.44 -13.83
CA ALA A 5 25.60 -0.28 -13.91
C ALA A 5 26.77 0.47 -13.23
N ALA A 6 26.65 1.79 -13.05
CA ALA A 6 27.69 2.64 -12.46
C ALA A 6 27.52 2.85 -10.94
N LEU A 7 26.41 2.40 -10.34
CA LEU A 7 26.18 2.52 -8.90
C LEU A 7 26.99 1.48 -8.13
N ASP A 8 27.65 1.91 -7.05
CA ASP A 8 28.39 1.05 -6.12
C ASP A 8 27.49 -0.10 -5.61
N PRO A 9 27.90 -1.37 -5.70
CA PRO A 9 27.18 -2.49 -5.11
C PRO A 9 26.74 -2.24 -3.66
N SER A 10 27.58 -1.62 -2.83
CA SER A 10 27.27 -1.28 -1.44
C SER A 10 26.03 -0.37 -1.31
N TYR A 11 25.89 0.59 -2.24
CA TYR A 11 24.73 1.46 -2.29
C TYR A 11 23.45 0.69 -2.59
N ARG A 12 23.47 -0.24 -3.56
CA ARG A 12 22.29 -1.03 -3.95
C ARG A 12 21.72 -1.84 -2.78
N TRP A 13 22.60 -2.50 -2.02
CA TRP A 13 22.20 -3.28 -0.85
C TRP A 13 21.69 -2.40 0.31
N LYS A 14 22.24 -1.19 0.48
CA LYS A 14 21.69 -0.21 1.43
C LYS A 14 20.29 0.24 1.03
N VAL A 15 20.05 0.52 -0.26
CA VAL A 15 18.71 0.85 -0.77
C VAL A 15 17.73 -0.29 -0.50
N LEU A 16 18.11 -1.53 -0.81
CA LEU A 16 17.28 -2.70 -0.51
C LEU A 16 16.97 -2.79 0.99
N GLY A 17 17.95 -2.61 1.86
CA GLY A 17 17.76 -2.61 3.31
C GLY A 17 16.74 -1.57 3.77
N VAL A 18 16.85 -0.34 3.28
CA VAL A 18 15.88 0.74 3.57
C VAL A 18 14.48 0.37 3.09
N VAL A 19 14.37 -0.11 1.83
CA VAL A 19 13.08 -0.51 1.26
C VAL A 19 12.44 -1.63 2.06
N MET A 20 13.22 -2.63 2.47
CA MET A 20 12.74 -3.77 3.27
C MET A 20 12.17 -3.31 4.61
N VAL A 21 12.76 -2.34 5.30
CA VAL A 21 12.21 -1.83 6.56
C VAL A 21 10.79 -1.30 6.37
N GLY A 22 10.56 -0.48 5.34
CA GLY A 22 9.22 0.04 5.04
C GLY A 22 8.24 -1.05 4.61
N THR A 23 8.69 -2.03 3.82
CA THR A 23 7.86 -3.17 3.39
C THR A 23 7.45 -4.05 4.57
N VAL A 24 8.40 -4.42 5.44
CA VAL A 24 8.11 -5.21 6.65
C VAL A 24 7.15 -4.44 7.56
N MET A 25 7.38 -3.14 7.78
CA MET A 25 6.48 -2.30 8.57
C MET A 25 5.05 -2.30 8.01
N SER A 26 4.89 -2.06 6.71
CA SER A 26 3.57 -2.02 6.08
C SER A 26 2.88 -3.39 6.06
N ALA A 27 3.62 -4.47 5.84
CA ALA A 27 3.08 -5.83 5.82
C ALA A 27 2.70 -6.31 7.24
N LEU A 28 3.50 -5.94 8.24
CA LEU A 28 3.22 -6.21 9.65
C LEU A 28 1.93 -5.51 10.09
N ASP A 29 1.77 -4.23 9.78
CA ASP A 29 0.60 -3.43 10.16
C ASP A 29 -0.72 -3.99 9.62
N ALA A 30 -0.72 -4.43 8.36
CA ALA A 30 -1.89 -5.07 7.76
C ALA A 30 -2.28 -6.39 8.46
N SER A 31 -1.32 -7.08 9.06
CA SER A 31 -1.54 -8.35 9.74
C SER A 31 -1.91 -8.18 11.21
N ILE A 32 -1.16 -7.36 11.94
CA ILE A 32 -1.20 -7.23 13.40
C ILE A 32 -2.58 -6.79 13.93
N VAL A 33 -3.29 -5.96 13.14
CA VAL A 33 -4.59 -5.41 13.51
C VAL A 33 -5.66 -6.49 13.69
N ASN A 34 -5.59 -7.59 12.94
CA ASN A 34 -6.61 -8.65 12.96
C ASN A 34 -6.70 -9.33 14.32
N VAL A 35 -5.58 -9.48 15.02
CA VAL A 35 -5.53 -10.07 16.37
C VAL A 35 -6.07 -9.11 17.43
N ALA A 36 -6.01 -7.81 17.18
CA ALA A 36 -6.47 -6.79 18.10
C ALA A 36 -7.96 -6.43 17.96
N LEU A 37 -8.64 -6.86 16.88
CA LEU A 37 -10.04 -6.50 16.62
C LEU A 37 -10.99 -6.76 17.80
N PRO A 38 -10.93 -7.91 18.52
CA PRO A 38 -11.79 -8.12 19.69
C PRO A 38 -11.56 -7.10 20.81
N ASN A 39 -10.31 -6.68 21.03
CA ASN A 39 -9.95 -5.67 22.03
C ASN A 39 -10.42 -4.28 21.62
N ILE A 40 -10.30 -3.92 20.34
CA ILE A 40 -10.81 -2.66 19.79
C ILE A 40 -12.34 -2.62 19.89
N MET A 41 -13.00 -3.72 19.55
CA MET A 41 -14.45 -3.89 19.65
C MET A 41 -14.93 -3.66 21.08
N ALA A 42 -14.32 -4.33 22.06
CA ALA A 42 -14.61 -4.14 23.48
C ALA A 42 -14.35 -2.70 23.95
N SER A 43 -13.26 -2.08 23.49
CA SER A 43 -12.87 -0.72 23.87
C SER A 43 -13.84 0.35 23.37
N PHE A 44 -14.54 0.11 22.26
CA PHE A 44 -15.47 1.07 21.65
C PHE A 44 -16.94 0.64 21.73
N GLY A 45 -17.24 -0.53 22.29
CA GLY A 45 -18.59 -1.10 22.29
C GLY A 45 -19.13 -1.34 20.88
N ALA A 46 -18.25 -1.67 19.92
CA ALA A 46 -18.62 -1.86 18.53
C ALA A 46 -19.21 -3.26 18.30
N ASN A 47 -19.99 -3.43 17.22
CA ASN A 47 -20.39 -4.75 16.74
C ASN A 47 -19.42 -5.26 15.65
N VAL A 48 -19.67 -6.48 15.15
CA VAL A 48 -18.85 -7.12 14.11
C VAL A 48 -18.83 -6.30 12.82
N ASP A 49 -20.00 -5.86 12.36
CA ASP A 49 -20.14 -5.07 11.13
C ASP A 49 -19.35 -3.76 11.19
N GLN A 50 -19.37 -3.11 12.35
CA GLN A 50 -18.67 -1.86 12.59
C GLN A 50 -17.15 -2.05 12.66
N ILE A 51 -16.67 -3.10 13.33
CA ILE A 51 -15.22 -3.31 13.48
C ILE A 51 -14.57 -3.73 12.16
N GLU A 52 -15.30 -4.40 11.27
CA GLU A 52 -14.79 -4.84 9.98
C GLU A 52 -14.26 -3.66 9.13
N TRP A 53 -14.88 -2.49 9.27
CA TRP A 53 -14.43 -1.26 8.60
C TRP A 53 -13.01 -0.83 8.95
N VAL A 54 -12.44 -1.27 10.08
CA VAL A 54 -11.03 -1.00 10.44
C VAL A 54 -10.06 -1.70 9.47
N VAL A 55 -10.43 -2.88 8.99
CA VAL A 55 -9.65 -3.66 8.02
C VAL A 55 -10.05 -3.31 6.60
N THR A 56 -11.35 -3.33 6.31
CA THR A 56 -11.89 -3.05 4.96
C THR A 56 -11.58 -1.63 4.52
N GLY A 57 -11.73 -0.63 5.39
CA GLY A 57 -11.37 0.76 5.08
C GLY A 57 -9.88 0.93 4.75
N TYR A 58 -9.00 0.23 5.47
CA TYR A 58 -7.57 0.21 5.15
C TYR A 58 -7.32 -0.42 3.78
N MET A 59 -7.91 -1.58 3.49
CA MET A 59 -7.74 -2.24 2.19
C MET A 59 -8.27 -1.40 1.02
N LEU A 60 -9.41 -0.72 1.21
CA LEU A 60 -9.96 0.23 0.24
C LEU A 60 -8.96 1.34 -0.04
N GLY A 61 -8.49 2.05 0.99
CA GLY A 61 -7.51 3.13 0.83
C GLY A 61 -6.21 2.66 0.17
N PHE A 62 -5.72 1.47 0.57
CA PHE A 62 -4.51 0.87 0.02
C PHE A 62 -4.67 0.58 -1.48
N SER A 63 -5.75 -0.11 -1.86
CA SER A 63 -6.02 -0.51 -3.24
C SER A 63 -6.25 0.70 -4.16
N THR A 64 -6.96 1.72 -3.69
CA THR A 64 -7.23 2.93 -4.48
C THR A 64 -5.98 3.79 -4.68
N PHE A 65 -5.11 3.89 -3.67
CA PHE A 65 -3.92 4.74 -3.76
C PHE A 65 -2.76 4.07 -4.51
N MET A 66 -2.69 2.74 -4.51
CA MET A 66 -1.60 1.99 -5.14
C MET A 66 -1.38 2.33 -6.63
N PRO A 67 -2.41 2.40 -7.51
CA PRO A 67 -2.23 2.80 -8.90
C PRO A 67 -1.69 4.23 -9.09
N LEU A 68 -2.04 5.15 -8.18
CA LEU A 68 -1.63 6.56 -8.24
C LEU A 68 -0.11 6.73 -8.08
N THR A 69 0.56 5.72 -7.51
CA THR A 69 2.01 5.75 -7.23
C THR A 69 2.84 5.87 -8.49
N ALA A 70 2.43 5.22 -9.59
CA ALA A 70 3.12 5.30 -10.87
C ALA A 70 3.13 6.75 -11.39
N TRP A 71 1.96 7.40 -11.40
CA TRP A 71 1.82 8.79 -11.82
C TRP A 71 2.55 9.78 -10.88
N LEU A 72 2.41 9.59 -9.57
CA LEU A 72 3.10 10.43 -8.59
C LEU A 72 4.62 10.33 -8.73
N ARG A 73 5.14 9.12 -8.94
CA ARG A 73 6.57 8.87 -9.09
C ARG A 73 7.16 9.67 -10.26
N GLU A 74 6.49 9.73 -11.40
CA GLU A 74 6.95 10.53 -12.55
C GLU A 74 7.06 12.02 -12.21
N ARG A 75 6.16 12.52 -11.35
CA ARG A 75 6.09 13.94 -10.96
C ARG A 75 7.09 14.34 -9.89
N ILE A 76 7.19 13.56 -8.80
CA ILE A 76 7.94 13.96 -7.59
C ILE A 76 9.21 13.14 -7.38
N GLY A 77 9.45 12.12 -8.21
CA GLY A 77 10.59 11.22 -8.10
C GLY A 77 10.40 10.12 -7.06
N TYR A 78 11.24 9.09 -7.12
CA TYR A 78 11.12 7.93 -6.23
C TYR A 78 11.43 8.24 -4.80
N ARG A 79 12.51 8.98 -4.54
CA ARG A 79 12.91 9.33 -3.17
C ARG A 79 11.80 10.09 -2.46
N SER A 80 11.29 11.15 -3.08
CA SER A 80 10.27 12.00 -2.47
C SER A 80 8.98 11.23 -2.24
N LEU A 81 8.57 10.41 -3.21
CA LEU A 81 7.38 9.57 -3.06
C LEU A 81 7.55 8.54 -1.94
N TYR A 82 8.68 7.82 -1.88
CA TYR A 82 8.92 6.81 -0.86
C TYR A 82 8.95 7.43 0.55
N MET A 83 9.69 8.52 0.73
CA MET A 83 9.75 9.23 2.02
C MET A 83 8.40 9.84 2.40
N GLY A 84 7.67 10.43 1.45
CA GLY A 84 6.33 10.96 1.68
C GLY A 84 5.35 9.85 2.09
N SER A 85 5.44 8.68 1.46
CA SER A 85 4.61 7.52 1.77
C SER A 85 4.88 6.98 3.19
N LEU A 86 6.15 6.88 3.58
CA LEU A 86 6.55 6.53 4.94
C LEU A 86 6.03 7.56 5.97
N ALA A 87 6.11 8.85 5.65
CA ALA A 87 5.62 9.91 6.53
C ALA A 87 4.10 9.84 6.70
N VAL A 88 3.34 9.71 5.61
CA VAL A 88 1.88 9.55 5.65
C VAL A 88 1.47 8.31 6.43
N PHE A 89 2.16 7.18 6.20
CA PHE A 89 1.91 5.95 6.95
C PHE A 89 2.17 6.14 8.45
N THR A 90 3.31 6.74 8.82
CA THR A 90 3.68 6.95 10.23
C THR A 90 2.70 7.89 10.92
N LEU A 91 2.33 9.00 10.27
CA LEU A 91 1.33 9.94 10.78
C LEU A 91 -0.05 9.30 10.90
N GLY A 92 -0.48 8.52 9.91
CA GLY A 92 -1.71 7.74 9.98
C GLY A 92 -1.72 6.76 11.16
N SER A 93 -0.58 6.15 11.46
CA SER A 93 -0.43 5.27 12.64
C SER A 93 -0.56 6.04 13.96
N VAL A 94 0.02 7.25 14.05
CA VAL A 94 -0.18 8.14 15.21
C VAL A 94 -1.67 8.46 15.38
N LEU A 95 -2.37 8.79 14.29
CA LEU A 95 -3.80 9.09 14.33
C LEU A 95 -4.62 7.86 14.78
N CYS A 96 -4.24 6.64 14.37
CA CYS A 96 -4.88 5.41 14.83
C CYS A 96 -4.67 5.18 16.33
N GLY A 97 -3.44 5.37 16.82
CA GLY A 97 -3.11 5.23 18.24
C GLY A 97 -3.83 6.25 19.14
N LEU A 98 -4.12 7.44 18.61
CA LEU A 98 -4.81 8.53 19.31
C LEU A 98 -6.34 8.52 19.10
N ALA A 99 -6.90 7.58 18.34
CA ALA A 99 -8.31 7.58 17.98
C ALA A 99 -9.22 7.51 19.24
N PRO A 100 -10.14 8.48 19.44
CA PRO A 100 -11.04 8.50 20.58
C PRO A 100 -12.29 7.64 20.39
N ASN A 101 -12.63 7.30 19.14
CA ASN A 101 -13.78 6.47 18.79
C ASN A 101 -13.48 5.68 17.50
N LEU A 102 -14.36 4.72 17.19
CA LEU A 102 -14.21 3.83 16.05
C LEU A 102 -14.20 4.56 14.70
N THR A 103 -15.09 5.55 14.51
CA THR A 103 -15.15 6.30 13.24
C THR A 103 -13.84 7.03 12.97
N THR A 104 -13.28 7.69 13.99
CA THR A 104 -11.95 8.33 13.86
C THR A 104 -10.86 7.31 13.57
N LEU A 105 -10.90 6.12 14.19
CA LEU A 105 -9.96 5.05 13.90
C LEU A 105 -10.05 4.60 12.43
N VAL A 106 -11.26 4.39 11.91
CA VAL A 106 -11.47 4.00 10.50
C VAL A 106 -10.93 5.07 9.54
N ILE A 107 -11.22 6.35 9.80
CA ILE A 107 -10.71 7.46 8.97
C ILE A 107 -9.17 7.50 9.03
N ALA A 108 -8.59 7.38 10.22
CA ALA A 108 -7.15 7.34 10.40
C ALA A 108 -6.51 6.15 9.66
N ARG A 109 -7.16 4.99 9.66
CA ARG A 109 -6.73 3.80 8.90
C ARG A 109 -6.74 4.03 7.40
N VAL A 110 -7.76 4.70 6.87
CA VAL A 110 -7.81 5.08 5.44
C VAL A 110 -6.64 6.00 5.08
N ILE A 111 -6.35 7.01 5.91
CA ILE A 111 -5.21 7.92 5.71
C ILE A 111 -3.88 7.15 5.78
N GLN A 112 -3.72 6.26 6.76
CA GLN A 112 -2.56 5.39 6.91
C GLN A 112 -2.35 4.52 5.66
N ALA A 113 -3.46 4.00 5.10
CA ALA A 113 -3.45 3.12 3.94
C ALA A 113 -2.94 3.80 2.67
N PHE A 114 -3.11 5.12 2.50
CA PHE A 114 -2.51 5.85 1.39
C PHE A 114 -0.99 5.76 1.43
N GLY A 115 -0.39 5.87 2.62
CA GLY A 115 1.04 5.65 2.80
C GLY A 115 1.43 4.20 2.49
N GLY A 116 0.73 3.21 3.04
CA GLY A 116 1.03 1.79 2.85
C GLY A 116 0.92 1.34 1.39
N GLY A 117 -0.15 1.80 0.71
CA GLY A 117 -0.41 1.54 -0.71
C GLY A 117 0.67 2.12 -1.62
N ALA A 118 1.43 3.11 -1.16
CA ALA A 118 2.53 3.71 -1.90
C ALA A 118 3.92 3.19 -1.53
N VAL A 119 4.17 2.82 -0.27
CA VAL A 119 5.46 2.29 0.18
C VAL A 119 5.86 1.05 -0.61
N THR A 120 4.94 0.10 -0.79
CA THR A 120 5.19 -1.20 -1.43
C THR A 120 5.58 -1.07 -2.91
N PRO A 121 4.74 -0.50 -3.80
CA PRO A 121 5.08 -0.38 -5.22
C PRO A 121 6.27 0.57 -5.46
N THR A 122 6.38 1.66 -4.70
CA THR A 122 7.52 2.59 -4.83
C THR A 122 8.83 1.90 -4.43
N GLY A 123 8.80 1.08 -3.38
CA GLY A 123 9.94 0.27 -2.95
C GLY A 123 10.39 -0.75 -4.00
N MET A 124 9.45 -1.49 -4.59
CA MET A 124 9.75 -2.43 -5.68
C MET A 124 10.38 -1.71 -6.87
N ALA A 125 9.83 -0.54 -7.22
CA ALA A 125 10.30 0.22 -8.36
C ALA A 125 11.69 0.84 -8.11
N LEU A 126 11.99 1.30 -6.88
CA LEU A 126 13.34 1.71 -6.44
C LEU A 126 14.36 0.58 -6.58
N ILE A 127 14.01 -0.63 -6.15
CA ILE A 127 14.88 -1.81 -6.31
C ILE A 127 15.11 -2.09 -7.80
N ALA A 128 14.06 -2.03 -8.62
CA ALA A 128 14.16 -2.28 -10.04
C ALA A 128 15.06 -1.24 -10.74
N GLU A 129 15.04 0.02 -10.32
CA GLU A 129 15.89 1.07 -10.88
C GLU A 129 17.36 0.93 -10.50
N VAL A 130 17.64 0.64 -9.23
CA VAL A 130 19.01 0.62 -8.69
C VAL A 130 19.77 -0.66 -9.02
N PHE A 131 19.07 -1.79 -9.18
CA PHE A 131 19.70 -3.07 -9.51
C PHE A 131 19.70 -3.35 -11.02
N PRO A 132 20.83 -3.82 -11.58
CA PRO A 132 20.91 -4.20 -12.99
C PRO A 132 20.01 -5.41 -13.28
N PRO A 133 19.55 -5.60 -14.54
CA PRO A 133 18.60 -6.66 -14.89
C PRO A 133 19.00 -8.07 -14.42
N LYS A 134 20.30 -8.40 -14.43
CA LYS A 134 20.83 -9.70 -14.00
C LYS A 134 20.72 -9.94 -12.48
N GLU A 135 20.74 -8.89 -11.67
CA GLU A 135 20.68 -8.98 -10.20
C GLU A 135 19.28 -8.67 -9.65
N ARG A 136 18.43 -8.02 -10.46
CA ARG A 136 17.08 -7.57 -10.06
C ARG A 136 16.22 -8.71 -9.50
N GLY A 137 16.23 -9.88 -10.14
CA GLY A 137 15.49 -11.05 -9.64
C GLY A 137 15.91 -11.48 -8.24
N ARG A 138 17.23 -11.46 -7.96
CA ARG A 138 17.77 -11.77 -6.62
C ARG A 138 17.35 -10.73 -5.59
N ALA A 139 17.42 -9.45 -5.94
CA ALA A 139 17.03 -8.35 -5.05
C ALA A 139 15.52 -8.38 -4.73
N LEU A 140 14.68 -8.63 -5.74
CA LEU A 140 13.24 -8.81 -5.56
C LEU A 140 12.90 -10.06 -4.76
N GLY A 141 13.69 -11.14 -4.90
CA GLY A 141 13.58 -12.33 -4.06
C GLY A 141 13.80 -12.02 -2.57
N TYR A 142 14.86 -11.27 -2.24
CA TYR A 142 15.09 -10.80 -0.86
C TYR A 142 13.99 -9.87 -0.36
N TRP A 143 13.53 -8.96 -1.21
CA TRP A 143 12.40 -8.10 -0.88
C TRP A 143 11.12 -8.90 -0.56
N GLY A 144 10.85 -9.98 -1.31
CA GLY A 144 9.74 -10.90 -1.08
C GLY A 144 9.77 -11.57 0.31
N VAL A 145 10.96 -11.83 0.86
CA VAL A 145 11.09 -12.30 2.26
C VAL A 145 10.49 -11.27 3.23
N GLY A 146 10.74 -9.98 3.01
CA GLY A 146 10.17 -8.90 3.82
C GLY A 146 8.64 -8.85 3.78
N VAL A 147 8.04 -9.13 2.62
CA VAL A 147 6.59 -9.18 2.45
C VAL A 147 5.95 -10.29 3.30
N ILE A 148 6.58 -11.47 3.34
CA ILE A 148 6.06 -12.63 4.08
C ILE A 148 6.35 -12.52 5.59
N LEU A 149 7.45 -11.87 5.97
CA LEU A 149 7.81 -11.69 7.38
C LEU A 149 6.72 -10.97 8.18
N GLY A 150 6.08 -9.95 7.60
CA GLY A 150 5.01 -9.20 8.27
C GLY A 150 3.87 -10.10 8.75
N PRO A 151 3.18 -10.83 7.86
CA PRO A 151 2.13 -11.78 8.23
C PRO A 151 2.61 -12.95 9.09
N ALA A 152 3.86 -13.39 8.94
CA ALA A 152 4.41 -14.50 9.72
C ALA A 152 4.58 -14.16 11.21
N ILE A 153 5.04 -12.94 11.52
CA ILE A 153 5.29 -12.50 12.91
C ILE A 153 4.14 -11.67 13.48
N GLY A 154 3.29 -11.11 12.61
CA GLY A 154 2.22 -10.19 12.96
C GLY A 154 1.28 -10.70 14.04
N PRO A 155 0.70 -11.91 13.93
CA PRO A 155 -0.23 -12.41 14.93
C PRO A 155 0.40 -12.57 16.33
N THR A 156 1.61 -13.13 16.39
CA THR A 156 2.33 -13.35 17.65
C THR A 156 2.71 -12.03 18.31
N LEU A 157 3.31 -11.11 17.55
CA LEU A 157 3.71 -9.80 18.07
C LEU A 157 2.49 -8.95 18.45
N GLY A 158 1.42 -9.02 17.65
CA GLY A 158 0.17 -8.31 17.90
C GLY A 158 -0.55 -8.77 19.15
N GLY A 159 -0.61 -10.08 19.37
CA GLY A 159 -1.15 -10.65 20.61
C GLY A 159 -0.39 -10.13 21.83
N TYR A 160 0.94 -10.27 21.81
CA TYR A 160 1.82 -9.81 22.90
C TYR A 160 1.67 -8.31 23.21
N LEU A 161 1.71 -7.47 22.17
CA LEU A 161 1.55 -6.03 22.31
C LEU A 161 0.17 -5.65 22.85
N THR A 162 -0.88 -6.29 22.32
CA THR A 162 -2.25 -6.00 22.71
C THR A 162 -2.54 -6.41 24.15
N GLU A 163 -2.03 -7.57 24.57
CA GLU A 163 -2.21 -8.10 25.92
C GLU A 163 -1.53 -7.23 27.00
N ILE A 164 -0.29 -6.80 26.74
CA ILE A 164 0.52 -6.10 27.76
C ILE A 164 0.31 -4.58 27.72
N PHE A 165 0.26 -4.00 26.51
CA PHE A 165 0.24 -2.55 26.32
C PHE A 165 -1.09 -2.03 25.76
N GLY A 166 -2.09 -2.90 25.61
CA GLY A 166 -3.38 -2.57 25.01
C GLY A 166 -3.32 -2.47 23.49
N TRP A 167 -4.48 -2.48 22.83
CA TRP A 167 -4.58 -2.52 21.36
C TRP A 167 -3.92 -1.32 20.66
N ARG A 168 -3.81 -0.15 21.30
CA ARG A 168 -3.20 1.04 20.69
C ARG A 168 -1.71 0.86 20.37
N SER A 169 -1.05 -0.05 21.10
CA SER A 169 0.37 -0.35 20.93
C SER A 169 0.71 -0.91 19.55
N ILE A 170 -0.22 -1.60 18.90
CA ILE A 170 -0.04 -2.16 17.55
C ILE A 170 0.11 -1.06 16.48
N PHE A 171 -0.42 0.13 16.73
CA PHE A 171 -0.21 1.30 15.88
C PHE A 171 1.05 2.06 16.32
N ASN A 172 1.25 2.20 17.63
CA ASN A 172 2.40 2.92 18.17
C ASN A 172 3.75 2.28 17.83
N ILE A 173 3.83 0.96 17.60
CA ILE A 173 5.06 0.30 17.16
C ILE A 173 5.56 0.80 15.79
N ASN A 174 4.67 1.31 14.94
CA ASN A 174 5.07 1.87 13.65
C ASN A 174 5.80 3.21 13.78
N LEU A 175 5.66 3.93 14.90
CA LEU A 175 6.31 5.23 15.10
C LEU A 175 7.85 5.09 15.13
N PRO A 176 8.45 4.28 16.02
CA PRO A 176 9.91 4.11 16.02
C PRO A 176 10.42 3.51 14.71
N VAL A 177 9.71 2.53 14.14
CA VAL A 177 10.11 1.90 12.87
C VAL A 177 10.03 2.90 11.71
N GLY A 178 8.96 3.67 11.63
CA GLY A 178 8.74 4.71 10.62
C GLY A 178 9.77 5.83 10.70
N MET A 179 10.11 6.28 11.91
CA MET A 179 11.18 7.27 12.12
C MET A 179 12.55 6.73 11.68
N ILE A 180 12.88 5.48 12.01
CA ILE A 180 14.11 4.83 11.55
C ILE A 180 14.11 4.71 10.02
N ALA A 181 13.01 4.28 9.43
CA ALA A 181 12.86 4.15 7.98
C ALA A 181 13.01 5.49 7.26
N LEU A 182 12.39 6.56 7.79
CA LEU A 182 12.51 7.92 7.27
C LEU A 182 13.95 8.44 7.37
N ALA A 183 14.59 8.29 8.52
CA ALA A 183 15.97 8.73 8.73
C ALA A 183 16.96 7.95 7.85
N ALA A 184 16.77 6.64 7.72
CA ALA A 184 17.58 5.79 6.84
C ALA A 184 17.36 6.16 5.37
N SER A 185 16.11 6.38 4.95
CA SER A 185 15.76 6.84 3.61
C SER A 185 16.39 8.20 3.29
N ALA A 186 16.36 9.14 4.23
CA ALA A 186 16.94 10.47 4.04
C ALA A 186 18.47 10.43 3.83
N ARG A 187 19.16 9.48 4.46
CA ARG A 187 20.62 9.30 4.38
C ARG A 187 21.06 8.47 3.19
N VAL A 188 20.32 7.41 2.86
CA VAL A 188 20.71 6.43 1.85
C VAL A 188 20.19 6.83 0.48
N LEU A 189 18.92 7.25 0.34
CA LEU A 189 18.37 7.53 -0.99
C LEU A 189 18.97 8.82 -1.55
N GLN A 190 19.66 8.70 -2.69
CA GLN A 190 20.20 9.85 -3.40
C GLN A 190 19.09 10.82 -3.82
N ARG A 191 19.40 12.11 -3.81
CA ARG A 191 18.47 13.13 -4.30
C ARG A 191 18.44 13.01 -5.82
N GLU A 192 17.28 12.66 -6.37
CA GLU A 192 17.06 12.76 -7.81
C GLU A 192 17.14 14.23 -8.21
N GLU A 193 17.84 14.53 -9.31
CA GLU A 193 17.82 15.84 -9.97
C GLU A 193 16.46 16.04 -10.67
N GLY A 194 15.40 16.14 -9.87
CA GLY A 194 14.04 16.41 -10.33
C GLY A 194 13.42 15.28 -11.16
N GLY A 195 12.30 14.72 -10.67
CA GLY A 195 11.32 14.13 -11.59
C GLY A 195 11.05 15.13 -12.71
N SER A 196 10.94 14.66 -13.95
CA SER A 196 10.73 15.56 -15.08
C SER A 196 9.52 16.44 -14.75
N ARG A 197 9.72 17.77 -14.67
CA ARG A 197 8.61 18.72 -14.44
C ARG A 197 7.49 18.60 -15.48
N GLN A 198 7.72 17.83 -16.55
CA GLN A 198 6.83 17.45 -17.64
C GLN A 198 6.19 16.06 -17.46
N GLY A 199 5.92 15.61 -16.23
CA GLY A 199 5.12 14.40 -16.00
C GLY A 199 3.77 14.45 -16.74
N ARG A 200 3.25 13.28 -17.11
CA ARG A 200 2.00 13.15 -17.89
C ARG A 200 0.81 13.84 -17.19
N PRO A 201 -0.20 14.31 -17.96
CA PRO A 201 -1.44 14.78 -17.36
C PRO A 201 -2.07 13.65 -16.54
N PHE A 202 -2.78 14.01 -15.47
CA PHE A 202 -3.44 13.01 -14.64
C PHE A 202 -4.67 12.45 -15.37
N ASP A 203 -4.69 11.14 -15.61
CA ASP A 203 -5.86 10.44 -16.15
C ASP A 203 -6.92 10.27 -15.05
N LEU A 204 -7.64 11.36 -14.79
CA LEU A 204 -8.72 11.38 -13.82
C LEU A 204 -9.86 10.39 -14.18
N PRO A 205 -10.33 10.30 -15.44
CA PRO A 205 -11.34 9.31 -15.81
C PRO A 205 -10.89 7.86 -15.57
N GLY A 206 -9.69 7.48 -16.01
CA GLY A 206 -9.14 6.15 -15.77
C GLY A 206 -9.00 5.87 -14.28
N PHE A 207 -8.55 6.86 -13.50
CA PHE A 207 -8.42 6.74 -12.05
C PHE A 207 -9.76 6.51 -11.37
N LEU A 208 -10.80 7.27 -11.73
CA LEU A 208 -12.12 7.14 -11.12
C LEU A 208 -12.76 5.79 -11.46
N LEU A 209 -12.60 5.29 -12.69
CA LEU A 209 -13.12 3.99 -13.10
C LEU A 209 -12.37 2.84 -12.40
N LEU A 210 -11.03 2.90 -12.35
CA LEU A 210 -10.22 1.91 -11.65
C LEU A 210 -10.51 1.91 -10.15
N SER A 211 -10.60 3.09 -9.53
CA SER A 211 -10.95 3.24 -8.12
C SER A 211 -12.34 2.70 -7.84
N SER A 212 -13.32 2.99 -8.69
CA SER A 212 -14.69 2.48 -8.54
C SER A 212 -14.72 0.96 -8.65
N PHE A 213 -14.00 0.39 -9.61
CA PHE A 213 -13.83 -1.06 -9.74
C PHE A 213 -13.23 -1.67 -8.47
N LEU A 214 -12.09 -1.17 -8.00
CA LEU A 214 -11.39 -1.73 -6.83
C LEU A 214 -12.23 -1.62 -5.56
N VAL A 215 -12.87 -0.47 -5.33
CA VAL A 215 -13.72 -0.25 -4.16
C VAL A 215 -14.92 -1.19 -4.17
N THR A 216 -15.65 -1.25 -5.28
CA THR A 216 -16.86 -2.08 -5.36
C THR A 216 -16.58 -3.57 -5.44
N ALA A 217 -15.48 -3.97 -6.09
CA ALA A 217 -15.00 -5.36 -6.07
C ALA A 217 -14.67 -5.79 -4.63
N LEU A 218 -13.90 -4.97 -3.91
CA LEU A 218 -13.49 -5.29 -2.55
C LEU A 218 -14.70 -5.33 -1.61
N LEU A 219 -15.64 -4.39 -1.71
CA LEU A 219 -16.86 -4.41 -0.91
C LEU A 219 -17.72 -5.66 -1.18
N ALA A 220 -17.87 -6.08 -2.44
CA ALA A 220 -18.60 -7.30 -2.78
C ALA A 220 -17.93 -8.55 -2.20
N LEU A 221 -16.60 -8.65 -2.27
CA LEU A 221 -15.84 -9.79 -1.80
C LEU A 221 -15.76 -9.86 -0.26
N SER A 222 -15.54 -8.72 0.40
CA SER A 222 -15.48 -8.64 1.87
C SER A 222 -16.83 -8.97 2.50
N ASN A 223 -17.92 -8.40 1.96
CA ASN A 223 -19.26 -8.59 2.53
C ASN A 223 -19.99 -9.84 2.01
N GLY A 224 -19.46 -10.53 0.99
CA GLY A 224 -20.14 -11.67 0.36
C GLY A 224 -20.47 -12.80 1.31
N ASN A 225 -19.56 -13.11 2.24
CA ASN A 225 -19.79 -14.15 3.25
C ASN A 225 -20.69 -13.70 4.40
N HIS A 226 -20.75 -12.39 4.68
CA HIS A 226 -21.53 -11.84 5.78
C HIS A 226 -22.97 -11.53 5.37
N GLU A 227 -23.15 -10.71 4.33
CA GLU A 227 -24.46 -10.29 3.79
C GLU A 227 -25.11 -11.38 2.92
N GLY A 228 -24.31 -12.35 2.46
CA GLY A 228 -24.71 -13.37 1.50
C GLY A 228 -24.50 -12.92 0.06
N TRP A 229 -24.00 -13.84 -0.76
CA TRP A 229 -23.66 -13.63 -2.17
C TRP A 229 -24.83 -13.22 -3.06
N THR A 230 -26.06 -13.52 -2.63
CA THR A 230 -27.30 -13.17 -3.33
C THR A 230 -27.97 -11.90 -2.80
N SER A 231 -27.37 -11.24 -1.81
CA SER A 231 -27.90 -9.99 -1.28
C SER A 231 -27.87 -8.88 -2.33
N ARG A 232 -28.86 -8.00 -2.26
CA ARG A 232 -28.96 -6.85 -3.17
C ARG A 232 -27.70 -5.97 -3.11
N TYR A 233 -27.12 -5.81 -1.92
CA TYR A 233 -25.89 -5.04 -1.72
C TYR A 233 -24.71 -5.64 -2.50
N VAL A 234 -24.42 -6.93 -2.28
CA VAL A 234 -23.30 -7.62 -2.95
C VAL A 234 -23.49 -7.66 -4.46
N ILE A 235 -24.71 -7.93 -4.94
CA ILE A 235 -25.02 -7.95 -6.38
C ILE A 235 -24.80 -6.56 -7.00
N VAL A 236 -25.28 -5.49 -6.36
CA VAL A 236 -25.07 -4.11 -6.86
C VAL A 236 -23.59 -3.78 -6.93
N CYS A 237 -22.82 -4.07 -5.87
CA CYS A 237 -21.38 -3.88 -5.86
C CYS A 237 -20.68 -4.68 -6.97
N ALA A 238 -21.05 -5.95 -7.18
CA ALA A 238 -20.48 -6.80 -8.24
C ALA A 238 -20.81 -6.28 -9.65
N VAL A 239 -22.04 -5.81 -9.88
CA VAL A 239 -22.45 -5.24 -11.17
C VAL A 239 -21.73 -3.91 -11.43
N VAL A 240 -21.65 -3.02 -10.45
CA VAL A 240 -20.92 -1.75 -10.59
C VAL A 240 -19.44 -2.00 -10.83
N SER A 241 -18.86 -3.00 -10.15
CA SER A 241 -17.48 -3.43 -10.35
C SER A 241 -17.25 -3.90 -11.79
N ALA A 242 -18.09 -4.80 -12.29
CA ALA A 242 -17.98 -5.32 -13.66
C ALA A 242 -18.12 -4.20 -14.72
N ILE A 243 -19.07 -3.28 -14.53
CA ILE A 243 -19.27 -2.15 -15.44
C ILE A 243 -18.07 -1.19 -15.39
N SER A 244 -17.61 -0.83 -14.19
CA SER A 244 -16.47 0.08 -14.01
C SER A 244 -15.20 -0.49 -14.63
N PHE A 245 -14.97 -1.80 -14.48
CA PHE A 245 -13.85 -2.49 -15.12
C PHE A 245 -13.95 -2.52 -16.64
N ALA A 246 -15.12 -2.83 -17.19
CA ALA A 246 -15.34 -2.83 -18.64
C ALA A 246 -15.13 -1.44 -19.24
N LEU A 247 -15.64 -0.39 -18.59
CA LEU A 247 -15.45 0.99 -19.00
C LEU A 247 -13.99 1.42 -18.86
N PHE A 248 -13.31 1.04 -17.78
CA PHE A 248 -11.88 1.31 -17.59
C PHE A 248 -11.07 0.73 -18.74
N MET A 249 -11.28 -0.55 -19.07
CA MET A 249 -10.61 -1.20 -20.19
C MET A 249 -10.89 -0.51 -21.53
N ALA A 250 -12.14 -0.07 -21.76
CA ALA A 250 -12.50 0.68 -22.98
C ALA A 250 -11.78 2.03 -23.05
N VAL A 251 -11.77 2.81 -21.96
CA VAL A 251 -11.09 4.11 -21.89
C VAL A 251 -9.58 3.95 -22.08
N GLU A 252 -8.94 3.05 -21.33
CA GLU A 252 -7.50 2.78 -21.44
C GLU A 252 -7.09 2.26 -22.82
N SER A 253 -7.96 1.50 -23.50
CA SER A 253 -7.68 1.03 -24.87
C SER A 253 -7.64 2.16 -25.92
N VAL A 254 -8.25 3.30 -25.61
CA VAL A 254 -8.34 4.49 -26.48
C VAL A 254 -7.34 5.55 -26.05
N VAL A 255 -7.08 5.67 -24.74
CA VAL A 255 -6.13 6.62 -24.15
C VAL A 255 -4.73 6.02 -24.22
N GLY A 256 -3.90 6.51 -25.15
CA GLY A 256 -2.53 6.01 -25.34
C GLY A 256 -1.56 6.25 -24.17
N GLU A 257 -1.98 6.99 -23.13
CA GLU A 257 -1.21 7.31 -21.92
C GLU A 257 -2.00 7.05 -20.63
N GLY A 258 -2.73 5.94 -20.55
CA GLY A 258 -3.51 5.60 -19.37
C GLY A 258 -2.68 5.15 -18.16
N ILE A 259 -3.35 4.92 -17.03
CA ILE A 259 -2.77 4.52 -15.74
C ILE A 259 -2.10 3.16 -15.83
N LEU A 260 -2.57 2.29 -16.73
CA LEU A 260 -1.98 0.98 -16.99
C LEU A 260 -1.45 0.89 -18.41
N ASP A 261 -0.17 0.57 -18.57
CA ASP A 261 0.36 0.22 -19.88
C ASP A 261 -0.15 -1.17 -20.31
N LEU A 262 -1.29 -1.20 -21.00
CA LEU A 262 -1.90 -2.42 -21.53
C LEU A 262 -1.00 -3.12 -22.56
N GLY A 263 0.04 -2.46 -23.09
CA GLY A 263 1.03 -3.05 -23.97
C GLY A 263 1.87 -4.14 -23.29
N LEU A 264 2.03 -4.08 -21.96
CA LEU A 264 2.75 -5.10 -21.20
C LEU A 264 2.08 -6.48 -21.26
N PHE A 265 0.74 -6.53 -21.31
CA PHE A 265 -0.01 -7.79 -21.46
C PHE A 265 0.13 -8.43 -22.85
N LYS A 266 0.66 -7.72 -23.84
CA LYS A 266 0.98 -8.27 -25.16
C LYS A 266 2.37 -8.90 -25.23
N ASN A 267 3.20 -8.73 -24.20
CA ASN A 267 4.54 -9.31 -24.17
C ASN A 267 4.48 -10.74 -23.64
N THR A 268 4.75 -11.71 -24.53
CA THR A 268 4.69 -13.16 -24.24
C THR A 268 5.71 -13.63 -23.20
N GLN A 269 6.64 -12.78 -22.75
CA GLN A 269 7.53 -13.09 -21.62
C GLN A 269 6.90 -12.82 -20.23
N PHE A 270 5.71 -12.21 -20.17
CA PHE A 270 4.94 -11.95 -18.94
C PHE A 270 3.62 -12.74 -18.86
N SER A 271 3.35 -13.63 -19.83
CA SER A 271 2.18 -14.53 -19.82
C SER A 271 2.53 -15.95 -19.41
#